data_AF-A0A074W9P3-F1
#
_entry.id   AF-A0A074W9P3-F1
#
_cell.length_a   1.000
_cell.length_b   1.000
_cell.length_c   1.000
_cell.angle_alpha   90.00
_cell.angle_beta   90.00
_cell.angle_gamma   90.00
#
_symmetry.space_group_name_H-M   'P 1'
#
loop_
_entity.id
_entity.type
_entity.pdbx_description
1 polymer ?
#
loop_
_entity_poly.entity_id
_entity_poly.type
_entity_poly.pdbx_seq_one_letter_code
_entity_poly.pdbx_strand_id
1 'polypeptide(L)'
;YRSTNKDGASDEKRKRGNRGSRNASRRRPRTWKKLLWVKQAYPDNYTDEETFLDHLQRNPRLRPYDFWPLVADSTVIVQHIGSVIIFVCCFVGIKQQRVSPVSVVSWATFGTILGWVARDYWVGQEEAAQAARVALAEATASSKAVIDSQRIQEGPLSPADPASTMSDNAKLGLGISTVAASRQASVVSATEGSASAASTTVNPSGAASSGSYNYYPPFENQTSSLSPRNQERLATAKSAILIYCALLGLSPILKSLTVSTSPDSIWAMSTWLLIINIFTFDYGAGVEAKFPASLSTNAALMASTVLASRLQYTNEVFSLTLFSIEVFGLFPVFRRHCRHASWTGHLILTALTVLGAGGGLCVTITGGGWKAGVGGAILGGILTCLAMGITSWWLIGLQRYKNEIHGPWDPARPIIRRHWD
;
A
#
# COMPACT_ATOMS: atom_id res chain seq x y z
N TYR A 1 -48.24 67.93 22.66
CA TYR A 1 -48.95 68.27 21.41
C TYR A 1 -49.47 66.96 20.82
N ARG A 2 -50.74 66.60 21.10
CA ARG A 2 -51.90 66.60 20.17
C ARG A 2 -51.68 65.70 18.94
N SER A 3 -52.56 64.81 18.46
CA SER A 3 -53.81 64.15 18.87
C SER A 3 -54.21 63.27 17.68
N THR A 4 -54.84 62.12 17.93
CA THR A 4 -55.98 61.51 17.20
C THR A 4 -56.35 62.07 15.82
N ASN A 5 -56.36 61.26 14.76
CA ASN A 5 -57.45 60.36 14.30
C ASN A 5 -58.48 61.09 13.38
N LYS A 6 -58.74 60.46 12.22
CA LYS A 6 -60.02 60.32 11.51
C LYS A 6 -60.84 61.56 11.11
N ASP A 7 -61.10 61.71 9.80
CA ASP A 7 -62.40 61.42 9.16
C ASP A 7 -62.49 62.08 7.77
N GLY A 8 -63.29 61.51 6.86
CA GLY A 8 -63.76 62.23 5.68
C GLY A 8 -63.90 61.40 4.41
N ALA A 9 -65.08 60.81 4.22
CA ALA A 9 -65.53 60.14 3.00
C ALA A 9 -65.71 61.09 1.81
N SER A 10 -65.63 60.57 0.57
CA SER A 10 -66.72 60.62 -0.43
C SER A 10 -66.27 60.18 -1.84
N ASP A 11 -67.15 59.39 -2.45
CA ASP A 11 -67.48 59.25 -3.88
C ASP A 11 -66.46 59.60 -4.98
N GLU A 12 -66.19 58.65 -5.89
CA GLU A 12 -66.90 58.67 -7.18
C GLU A 12 -66.57 57.47 -8.10
N LYS A 13 -67.53 57.25 -8.99
CA LYS A 13 -67.72 56.13 -9.91
C LYS A 13 -66.70 56.04 -11.07
N ARG A 14 -66.58 54.79 -11.53
CA ARG A 14 -66.59 54.30 -12.92
C ARG A 14 -65.26 54.05 -13.67
N LYS A 15 -65.17 52.75 -14.00
CA LYS A 15 -64.94 52.15 -15.33
C LYS A 15 -63.50 51.81 -15.77
N ARG A 16 -63.31 50.48 -15.80
CA ARG A 16 -62.72 49.68 -16.89
C ARG A 16 -61.30 50.07 -17.31
N GLY A 17 -60.34 49.46 -16.61
CA GLY A 17 -59.05 49.08 -17.18
C GLY A 17 -58.91 47.57 -17.14
N ASN A 18 -59.40 46.87 -18.17
CA ASN A 18 -59.04 45.47 -18.42
C ASN A 18 -57.56 45.43 -18.81
N ARG A 19 -56.67 45.23 -17.84
CA ARG A 19 -55.29 44.78 -18.09
C ARG A 19 -55.08 43.55 -17.24
N GLY A 20 -54.91 42.45 -17.95
CA GLY A 20 -54.96 41.09 -17.42
C GLY A 20 -54.23 40.94 -16.11
N SER A 21 -54.90 40.27 -15.18
CA SER A 21 -54.27 39.45 -14.17
C SER A 21 -53.38 38.43 -14.89
N ARG A 22 -52.19 38.86 -15.30
CA ARG A 22 -51.07 37.96 -15.36
C ARG A 22 -50.82 37.62 -13.91
N ASN A 23 -51.20 36.41 -13.53
CA ASN A 23 -50.58 35.71 -12.41
C ASN A 23 -49.06 35.78 -12.62
N ALA A 24 -48.45 36.89 -12.23
CA ALA A 24 -47.10 36.87 -11.72
C ALA A 24 -47.26 36.12 -10.40
N SER A 25 -47.34 34.79 -10.50
CA SER A 25 -46.85 33.95 -9.43
C SER A 25 -45.50 34.55 -9.12
N ARG A 26 -45.37 35.30 -8.02
CA ARG A 26 -44.08 35.63 -7.45
C ARG A 26 -43.45 34.27 -7.27
N ARG A 27 -42.67 33.83 -8.26
CA ARG A 27 -41.86 32.62 -8.16
C ARG A 27 -40.99 32.96 -6.98
N ARG A 28 -41.35 32.39 -5.82
CA ARG A 28 -40.57 32.55 -4.61
C ARG A 28 -39.13 32.26 -5.04
N PRO A 29 -38.15 33.11 -4.65
CA PRO A 29 -36.76 32.80 -4.93
C PRO A 29 -36.55 31.34 -4.51
N ARG A 30 -36.15 30.51 -5.48
CA ARG A 30 -35.99 29.07 -5.23
C ARG A 30 -34.95 28.97 -4.13
N THR A 31 -35.22 28.18 -3.09
CA THR A 31 -34.26 27.92 -2.02
C THR A 31 -32.90 27.59 -2.63
N TRP A 32 -31.85 28.24 -2.14
CA TRP A 32 -30.49 28.02 -2.61
C TRP A 32 -30.14 26.52 -2.51
N LYS A 33 -29.43 26.00 -3.51
CA LYS A 33 -28.96 24.62 -3.56
C LYS A 33 -27.47 24.58 -3.82
N LYS A 34 -26.76 23.71 -3.13
CA LYS A 34 -25.33 23.49 -3.31
C LYS A 34 -25.03 22.63 -4.55
N LEU A 35 -25.33 23.16 -5.74
CA LEU A 35 -25.13 22.52 -7.04
C LEU A 35 -24.36 23.47 -7.95
N LEU A 36 -23.08 23.19 -8.18
CA LEU A 36 -22.17 24.06 -8.93
C LEU A 36 -22.57 24.22 -10.40
N TRP A 37 -23.20 23.20 -10.99
CA TRP A 37 -23.57 23.17 -12.42
C TRP A 37 -24.95 23.74 -12.73
N VAL A 38 -25.74 24.12 -11.71
CA VAL A 38 -27.10 24.64 -11.90
C VAL A 38 -27.09 26.15 -11.73
N LYS A 39 -27.50 26.90 -12.75
CA LYS A 39 -27.63 28.36 -12.68
C LYS A 39 -28.76 28.73 -11.71
N GLN A 40 -28.43 29.50 -10.67
CA GLN A 40 -29.34 29.91 -9.60
C GLN A 40 -29.43 31.43 -9.52
N ALA A 41 -30.43 31.95 -8.81
CA ALA A 41 -30.69 33.39 -8.67
C ALA A 41 -29.80 34.07 -7.60
N TYR A 42 -28.78 33.37 -7.12
CA TYR A 42 -27.87 33.82 -6.07
C TYR A 42 -26.48 34.07 -6.68
N PRO A 43 -25.71 35.04 -6.16
CA PRO A 43 -24.31 35.24 -6.55
C PRO A 43 -23.48 33.96 -6.36
N ASP A 44 -22.42 33.79 -7.15
CA ASP A 44 -21.56 32.60 -7.08
C ASP A 44 -20.88 32.42 -5.71
N ASN A 45 -20.67 33.51 -4.96
CA ASN A 45 -20.09 33.50 -3.61
C ASN A 45 -21.14 33.44 -2.49
N TYR A 46 -22.42 33.24 -2.81
CA TYR A 46 -23.49 33.21 -1.81
C TYR A 46 -23.41 31.91 -0.98
N THR A 47 -23.39 32.08 0.35
CA THR A 47 -23.49 31.00 1.33
C THR A 47 -24.72 31.26 2.19
N ASP A 48 -25.54 30.23 2.38
CA ASP A 48 -26.76 30.33 3.19
C ASP A 48 -26.42 30.29 4.68
N GLU A 49 -26.47 31.43 5.36
CA GLU A 49 -26.04 31.58 6.77
C GLU A 49 -26.86 30.72 7.75
N GLU A 50 -28.14 30.46 7.43
CA GLU A 50 -29.03 29.68 8.30
C GLU A 50 -28.73 28.18 8.23
N THR A 51 -28.43 27.64 7.04
CA THR A 51 -28.22 26.19 6.84
C THR A 51 -26.75 25.77 6.79
N PHE A 52 -25.82 26.73 6.82
CA PHE A 52 -24.39 26.47 6.65
C PHE A 52 -23.81 25.51 7.71
N LEU A 53 -24.24 25.64 8.96
CA LEU A 53 -23.71 24.83 10.07
C LEU A 53 -24.51 23.54 10.31
N ASP A 54 -25.67 23.37 9.67
CA ASP A 54 -26.54 22.21 9.88
C ASP A 54 -25.90 20.89 9.41
N HIS A 55 -24.98 20.97 8.46
CA HIS A 55 -24.29 19.81 7.91
C HIS A 55 -22.91 19.57 8.55
N LEU A 56 -22.62 20.22 9.69
CA LEU A 56 -21.37 20.05 10.41
C LEU A 56 -21.33 18.66 11.07
N GLN A 57 -20.46 17.80 10.58
CA GLN A 57 -20.29 16.44 11.09
C GLN A 57 -18.93 16.33 11.77
N ARG A 58 -18.92 15.87 13.03
CA ARG A 58 -17.68 15.59 13.76
C ARG A 58 -17.35 14.11 13.62
N ASN A 59 -16.13 13.80 13.21
CA ASN A 59 -15.60 12.44 13.08
C ASN A 59 -16.52 11.43 12.31
N PRO A 60 -17.13 11.79 11.18
CA PRO A 60 -18.06 10.92 10.43
C PRO A 60 -17.41 9.64 9.90
N ARG A 61 -16.07 9.55 9.87
CA ARG A 61 -15.31 8.36 9.45
C ARG A 61 -14.41 7.81 10.55
N LEU A 62 -14.81 7.96 11.82
CA LEU A 62 -14.07 7.35 12.91
C LEU A 62 -14.11 5.82 12.75
N ARG A 63 -12.96 5.22 12.43
CA ARG A 63 -12.76 3.77 12.54
C ARG A 63 -12.11 3.52 13.90
N PRO A 64 -12.82 2.92 14.88
CA PRO A 64 -12.20 2.55 16.15
C PRO A 64 -11.07 1.56 15.86
N TYR A 65 -9.95 1.71 16.57
CA TYR A 65 -8.84 0.77 16.44
C TYR A 65 -9.12 -0.42 17.36
N ASP A 66 -9.10 -1.61 16.80
CA ASP A 66 -9.09 -2.83 17.60
C ASP A 66 -7.66 -3.12 18.07
N PHE A 67 -7.51 -3.54 19.32
CA PHE A 67 -6.21 -3.75 19.95
C PHE A 67 -5.35 -4.78 19.21
N TRP A 68 -5.89 -5.96 18.91
CA TRP A 68 -5.11 -7.06 18.32
C TRP A 68 -4.66 -6.80 16.88
N PRO A 69 -5.51 -6.29 15.97
CA PRO A 69 -5.07 -5.86 14.64
C PRO A 69 -4.01 -4.76 14.69
N LEU A 70 -4.12 -3.81 15.64
CA LEU A 70 -3.12 -2.75 15.80
C LEU A 70 -1.76 -3.28 16.26
N VAL A 71 -1.75 -4.20 17.23
CA VAL A 71 -0.53 -4.91 17.64
C VAL A 71 0.05 -5.68 16.46
N ALA A 72 -0.80 -6.38 15.71
CA ALA A 72 -0.42 -7.13 14.52
C ALA A 72 0.21 -6.24 13.44
N ASP A 73 -0.30 -5.02 13.21
CA ASP A 73 0.29 -4.06 12.28
C ASP A 73 1.62 -3.49 12.79
N SER A 74 1.76 -3.30 14.11
CA SER A 74 3.00 -2.80 14.72
C SER A 74 4.19 -3.75 14.57
N THR A 75 3.94 -5.06 14.33
CA THR A 75 4.98 -6.06 14.05
C THR A 75 5.86 -5.66 12.87
N VAL A 76 5.31 -4.89 11.91
CA VAL A 76 6.09 -4.44 10.75
C VAL A 76 7.19 -3.47 11.17
N ILE A 77 6.89 -2.59 12.11
CA ILE A 77 7.85 -1.62 12.62
C ILE A 77 8.91 -2.36 13.45
N VAL A 78 8.47 -3.27 14.31
CA VAL A 78 9.35 -4.08 15.18
C VAL A 78 10.34 -4.93 14.37
N GLN A 79 9.90 -5.58 13.29
CA GLN A 79 10.80 -6.34 12.41
C GLN A 79 11.89 -5.47 11.78
N HIS A 80 11.56 -4.23 11.38
CA HIS A 80 12.54 -3.33 10.77
C HIS A 80 13.54 -2.81 11.80
N ILE A 81 13.07 -2.37 12.97
CA ILE A 81 13.96 -1.94 14.07
C ILE A 81 14.83 -3.12 14.52
N GLY A 82 14.25 -4.32 14.62
CA GLY A 82 14.98 -5.54 14.96
C GLY A 82 16.06 -5.88 13.94
N SER A 83 15.80 -5.73 12.64
CA SER A 83 16.80 -5.96 11.60
C SER A 83 17.95 -4.94 11.64
N VAL A 84 17.65 -3.67 11.95
CA VAL A 84 18.68 -2.63 12.22
C VAL A 84 19.54 -3.01 13.44
N ILE A 85 18.92 -3.46 14.54
CA ILE A 85 19.63 -3.88 15.75
C ILE A 85 20.54 -5.08 15.46
N ILE A 86 20.03 -6.10 14.74
CA ILE A 86 20.83 -7.27 14.34
C ILE A 86 22.03 -6.81 13.50
N PHE A 87 21.82 -5.92 12.53
CA PHE A 87 22.89 -5.38 11.70
C PHE A 87 23.99 -4.71 12.54
N VAL A 88 23.61 -3.83 13.47
CA VAL A 88 24.57 -3.15 14.36
C VAL A 88 25.28 -4.16 15.27
N CYS A 89 24.57 -5.16 15.79
CA CYS A 89 25.17 -6.21 16.62
C CYS A 89 26.21 -7.03 15.84
N CYS A 90 25.92 -7.38 14.59
CA CYS A 90 26.87 -8.07 13.70
C CYS A 90 28.10 -7.20 13.43
N PHE A 91 27.92 -5.90 13.14
CA PHE A 91 29.03 -4.98 12.95
C PHE A 91 29.92 -4.90 14.20
N VAL A 92 29.33 -4.72 15.39
CA VAL A 92 30.08 -4.65 16.65
C VAL A 92 30.79 -5.98 16.93
N GLY A 93 30.13 -7.11 16.67
CA GLY A 93 30.71 -8.45 16.85
C GLY A 93 31.92 -8.71 15.95
N ILE A 94 31.85 -8.27 14.68
CA ILE A 94 32.96 -8.35 13.73
C ILE A 94 34.09 -7.41 14.17
N LYS A 95 33.78 -6.15 14.53
CA LYS A 95 34.76 -5.16 14.97
C LYS A 95 35.52 -5.60 16.23
N GLN A 96 34.87 -6.33 17.13
CA GLN A 96 35.48 -6.89 18.34
C GLN A 96 36.15 -8.26 18.12
N GLN A 97 36.21 -8.77 16.88
CA GLN A 97 36.77 -10.09 16.54
C GLN A 97 36.12 -11.27 17.29
N ARG A 98 34.85 -11.10 17.71
CA ARG A 98 34.09 -12.16 18.41
C ARG A 98 33.33 -13.07 17.45
N VAL A 99 32.98 -12.56 16.28
CA VAL A 99 32.19 -13.26 15.28
C VAL A 99 32.94 -13.22 13.96
N SER A 100 33.08 -14.37 13.31
CA SER A 100 33.69 -14.41 11.99
C SER A 100 32.75 -13.74 10.96
N PRO A 101 33.25 -12.82 10.11
CA PRO A 101 32.44 -12.16 9.08
C PRO A 101 31.85 -13.18 8.12
N VAL A 102 32.67 -14.17 7.71
CA VAL A 102 32.27 -15.22 6.78
C VAL A 102 31.08 -16.02 7.32
N SER A 103 31.02 -16.29 8.63
CA SER A 103 29.85 -16.93 9.25
C SER A 103 28.60 -16.06 9.16
N VAL A 104 28.70 -14.75 9.39
CA VAL A 104 27.54 -13.85 9.31
C VAL A 104 26.96 -13.84 7.91
N VAL A 105 27.79 -13.62 6.89
CA VAL A 105 27.32 -13.56 5.50
C VAL A 105 26.90 -14.92 4.97
N SER A 106 27.52 -16.03 5.38
CA SER A 106 27.07 -17.37 4.96
C SER A 106 25.68 -17.73 5.52
N TRP A 107 25.42 -17.42 6.79
CA TRP A 107 24.07 -17.62 7.36
C TRP A 107 23.02 -16.71 6.72
N ALA A 108 23.38 -15.47 6.40
CA ALA A 108 22.47 -14.51 5.79
C ALA A 108 22.20 -14.81 4.31
N THR A 109 23.22 -15.20 3.53
CA THR A 109 23.05 -15.70 2.15
C THR A 109 22.21 -16.98 2.13
N PHE A 110 22.45 -17.92 3.05
CA PHE A 110 21.62 -19.12 3.19
C PHE A 110 20.15 -18.77 3.49
N GLY A 111 19.90 -17.84 4.43
CA GLY A 111 18.56 -17.32 4.71
C GLY A 111 17.92 -16.64 3.51
N THR A 112 18.69 -15.90 2.71
CA THR A 112 18.24 -15.25 1.48
C THR A 112 17.84 -16.26 0.41
N ILE A 113 18.62 -17.33 0.23
CA ILE A 113 18.29 -18.43 -0.69
C ILE A 113 17.03 -19.14 -0.24
N LEU A 114 16.90 -19.48 1.05
CA LEU A 114 15.69 -20.08 1.61
C LEU A 114 14.48 -19.16 1.40
N GLY A 115 14.64 -17.86 1.64
CA GLY A 115 13.58 -16.88 1.42
C GLY A 115 13.17 -16.78 -0.05
N TRP A 116 14.13 -16.88 -0.97
CA TRP A 116 13.88 -16.91 -2.41
C TRP A 116 13.13 -18.18 -2.83
N VAL A 117 13.52 -19.36 -2.33
CA VAL A 117 12.82 -20.62 -2.58
C VAL A 117 11.40 -20.59 -2.01
N ALA A 118 11.22 -20.05 -0.80
CA ALA A 118 9.89 -19.90 -0.20
C ALA A 118 9.00 -18.95 -1.02
N ARG A 119 9.56 -17.83 -1.51
CA ARG A 119 8.86 -16.93 -2.44
C ARG A 119 8.45 -17.64 -3.72
N ASP A 120 9.38 -18.33 -4.36
CA ASP A 120 9.11 -19.07 -5.60
C ASP A 120 8.03 -20.14 -5.40
N TYR A 121 8.02 -20.80 -4.25
CA TYR A 121 6.96 -21.73 -3.86
C TYR A 121 5.59 -21.04 -3.72
N TRP A 122 5.51 -19.90 -3.02
CA TRP A 122 4.24 -19.16 -2.86
C TRP A 122 3.71 -18.64 -4.19
N VAL A 123 4.57 -18.06 -5.03
CA VAL A 123 4.20 -17.62 -6.40
C VAL A 123 3.75 -18.82 -7.24
N GLY A 124 4.40 -19.99 -7.06
CA GLY A 124 3.95 -21.30 -7.55
C GLY A 124 2.48 -21.59 -7.28
N GLN A 125 2.09 -21.46 -6.00
CA GLN A 125 0.73 -21.73 -5.55
C GLN A 125 -0.28 -20.69 -6.07
N GLU A 126 0.08 -19.41 -6.09
CA GLU A 126 -0.79 -18.34 -6.57
C GLU A 126 -1.12 -18.50 -8.07
N GLU A 127 -0.11 -18.80 -8.89
CA GLU A 127 -0.33 -19.05 -10.33
C GLU A 127 -1.19 -20.30 -10.57
N ALA A 128 -0.97 -21.38 -9.82
CA ALA A 128 -1.78 -22.60 -9.94
C ALA A 128 -3.25 -22.35 -9.52
N ALA A 129 -3.46 -21.60 -8.44
CA ALA A 129 -4.79 -21.21 -7.99
C ALA A 129 -5.49 -20.29 -9.00
N GLN A 130 -4.74 -19.37 -9.63
CA GLN A 130 -5.28 -18.50 -10.66
C GLN A 130 -5.61 -19.26 -11.95
N ALA A 131 -4.76 -20.20 -12.38
CA ALA A 131 -5.05 -21.09 -13.50
C ALA A 131 -6.31 -21.94 -13.25
N ALA A 132 -6.47 -22.47 -12.04
CA ALA A 132 -7.68 -23.21 -11.65
C ALA A 132 -8.93 -22.32 -11.67
N ARG A 133 -8.83 -21.05 -11.23
CA ARG A 133 -9.94 -20.08 -11.30
C ARG A 133 -10.32 -19.73 -12.73
N VAL A 134 -9.34 -19.55 -13.61
CA VAL A 134 -9.58 -19.28 -15.03
C VAL A 134 -10.23 -20.50 -15.70
N ALA A 135 -9.72 -21.71 -15.46
CA ALA A 135 -10.31 -22.94 -15.97
C ALA A 135 -11.75 -23.15 -15.47
N LEU A 136 -12.02 -22.86 -14.19
CA LEU A 136 -13.38 -22.91 -13.63
C LEU A 136 -14.30 -21.86 -14.29
N ALA A 137 -13.80 -20.65 -14.51
CA ALA A 137 -14.56 -19.58 -15.17
C ALA A 137 -14.88 -19.95 -16.63
N GLU A 138 -13.94 -20.54 -17.36
CA GLU A 138 -14.14 -21.05 -18.72
C GLU A 138 -15.15 -22.20 -18.75
N ALA A 139 -15.04 -23.17 -17.84
CA ALA A 139 -16.01 -24.26 -17.71
C ALA A 139 -17.43 -23.74 -17.40
N THR A 140 -17.53 -22.73 -16.52
CA THR A 140 -18.81 -22.09 -16.17
C THR A 140 -19.38 -21.30 -17.35
N ALA A 141 -18.53 -20.58 -18.10
CA ALA A 141 -18.94 -19.86 -19.30
C ALA A 141 -19.40 -20.82 -20.41
N SER A 142 -18.69 -21.93 -20.61
CA SER A 142 -19.06 -22.99 -21.55
C SER A 142 -20.40 -23.64 -21.17
N SER A 143 -20.60 -24.00 -19.90
CA SER A 143 -21.87 -24.53 -19.40
C SER A 143 -23.03 -23.54 -19.59
N LYS A 144 -22.82 -22.24 -19.31
CA LYS A 144 -23.82 -21.19 -19.56
C LYS A 144 -24.16 -21.05 -21.05
N ALA A 145 -23.16 -21.12 -21.93
CA ALA A 145 -23.37 -21.06 -23.38
C ALA A 145 -24.17 -22.26 -23.91
N VAL A 146 -23.96 -23.46 -23.35
CA VAL A 146 -24.74 -24.67 -23.69
C VAL A 146 -26.21 -24.50 -23.26
N ILE A 147 -26.46 -24.00 -22.05
CA ILE A 147 -27.82 -23.75 -21.54
C ILE A 147 -28.55 -22.70 -22.41
N ASP A 148 -27.86 -21.63 -22.80
CA ASP A 148 -28.44 -20.58 -23.64
C ASP A 148 -28.75 -21.09 -25.06
N SER A 149 -27.92 -21.99 -25.58
CA SER A 149 -28.16 -22.65 -26.88
C SER A 149 -29.37 -23.58 -26.84
N GLN A 150 -29.59 -24.30 -25.73
CA GLN A 150 -30.79 -25.14 -25.56
C GLN A 150 -32.08 -24.33 -25.40
N ARG A 151 -32.00 -23.14 -24.78
CA ARG A 151 -33.15 -22.23 -24.64
C ARG A 151 -33.61 -21.63 -25.98
N ILE A 152 -32.70 -21.46 -26.96
CA ILE A 152 -33.06 -20.94 -28.29
C ILE A 152 -33.74 -22.00 -29.17
N GLN A 153 -33.62 -23.29 -28.84
CA GLN A 153 -34.23 -24.37 -29.62
C GLN A 153 -35.71 -24.64 -29.27
N GLU A 154 -36.23 -24.07 -28.19
CA GLU A 154 -37.67 -24.02 -27.89
C GLU A 154 -38.32 -22.80 -28.56
N GLY A 155 -38.60 -22.92 -29.86
CA GLY A 155 -39.43 -21.97 -30.62
C GLY A 155 -40.92 -22.06 -30.24
N PRO A 156 -41.74 -21.02 -30.53
CA PRO A 156 -43.07 -20.87 -29.95
C PRO A 156 -44.08 -21.87 -30.53
N LEU A 157 -44.55 -22.79 -29.69
CA LEU A 157 -45.74 -23.60 -29.96
C LEU A 157 -47.00 -22.86 -29.49
N SER A 158 -48.03 -22.90 -30.34
CA SER A 158 -49.34 -22.25 -30.21
C SER A 158 -50.07 -22.55 -28.88
N PRO A 159 -51.00 -21.67 -28.46
CA PRO A 159 -51.71 -21.81 -27.20
C PRO A 159 -52.83 -22.85 -27.32
N ALA A 160 -52.80 -23.87 -26.46
CA ALA A 160 -53.95 -24.71 -26.16
C ALA A 160 -54.07 -24.89 -24.64
N ASP A 161 -55.31 -24.78 -24.20
CA ASP A 161 -55.83 -24.51 -22.86
C ASP A 161 -55.64 -25.62 -21.79
N PRO A 162 -55.95 -25.32 -20.51
CA PRO A 162 -55.36 -25.99 -19.36
C PRO A 162 -56.24 -27.10 -18.78
N ALA A 163 -55.63 -28.20 -18.31
CA ALA A 163 -56.22 -29.02 -17.26
C ALA A 163 -55.20 -29.92 -16.55
N SER A 164 -55.07 -29.67 -15.24
CA SER A 164 -54.81 -30.62 -14.16
C SER A 164 -53.58 -31.53 -14.21
N THR A 165 -52.62 -31.28 -13.31
CA THR A 165 -52.40 -32.14 -12.13
C THR A 165 -51.48 -31.47 -11.11
N MET A 166 -51.89 -31.52 -9.84
CA MET A 166 -51.15 -31.06 -8.66
C MET A 166 -50.04 -32.04 -8.29
N SER A 167 -48.87 -31.54 -7.89
CA SER A 167 -48.25 -31.89 -6.60
C SER A 167 -47.02 -31.02 -6.30
N ASP A 168 -47.13 -30.20 -5.27
CA ASP A 168 -46.16 -29.89 -4.21
C ASP A 168 -44.65 -29.92 -4.53
N ASN A 169 -44.03 -28.74 -4.61
CA ASN A 169 -43.33 -28.18 -3.45
C ASN A 169 -42.86 -26.74 -3.71
N ALA A 170 -43.32 -25.83 -2.86
CA ALA A 170 -43.03 -24.42 -2.92
C ALA A 170 -41.71 -24.07 -2.21
N LYS A 171 -40.86 -23.35 -2.95
CA LYS A 171 -40.11 -22.14 -2.53
C LYS A 171 -39.16 -22.22 -1.33
N LEU A 172 -37.87 -22.27 -1.65
CA LEU A 172 -36.84 -21.45 -0.99
C LEU A 172 -35.81 -21.01 -2.05
N GLY A 173 -36.22 -20.06 -2.89
CA GLY A 173 -35.35 -19.39 -3.85
C GLY A 173 -34.61 -18.25 -3.16
N LEU A 174 -33.33 -18.48 -2.82
CA LEU A 174 -32.36 -17.41 -2.59
C LEU A 174 -31.96 -16.86 -3.97
N GLY A 175 -32.55 -15.74 -4.37
CA GLY A 175 -32.13 -15.00 -5.56
C GLY A 175 -30.78 -14.32 -5.29
N ILE A 176 -29.68 -14.97 -5.65
CA ILE A 176 -28.38 -14.33 -5.82
C ILE A 176 -28.20 -14.10 -7.32
N SER A 177 -28.49 -12.89 -7.77
CA SER A 177 -28.08 -12.40 -9.08
C SER A 177 -26.58 -12.09 -9.03
N THR A 178 -25.73 -13.02 -9.47
CA THR A 178 -24.32 -12.75 -9.77
C THR A 178 -24.18 -12.44 -11.26
N VAL A 179 -24.05 -11.16 -11.58
CA VAL A 179 -23.62 -10.69 -12.90
C VAL A 179 -22.16 -11.08 -13.08
N ALA A 180 -21.92 -12.19 -13.79
CA ALA A 180 -20.60 -12.57 -14.27
C ALA A 180 -20.26 -11.73 -15.51
N ALA A 181 -19.53 -10.63 -15.31
CA ALA A 181 -18.89 -9.88 -16.38
C ALA A 181 -17.47 -10.43 -16.61
N SER A 182 -17.29 -11.12 -17.73
CA SER A 182 -15.99 -11.56 -18.22
C SER A 182 -15.12 -10.34 -18.58
N ARG A 183 -13.94 -10.22 -17.98
CA ARG A 183 -12.83 -9.41 -18.54
C ARG A 183 -11.54 -10.20 -18.52
N GLN A 184 -10.95 -10.30 -19.71
CA GLN A 184 -9.57 -10.71 -19.94
C GLN A 184 -8.63 -9.80 -19.15
N ALA A 185 -7.84 -10.38 -18.26
CA ALA A 185 -6.76 -9.69 -17.59
C ALA A 185 -5.53 -9.73 -18.50
N SER A 186 -5.21 -8.61 -19.15
CA SER A 186 -3.91 -8.38 -19.76
C SER A 186 -2.88 -8.20 -18.65
N VAL A 187 -2.03 -9.20 -18.45
CA VAL A 187 -0.88 -9.13 -17.53
C VAL A 187 0.19 -8.27 -18.20
N VAL A 188 0.38 -7.04 -17.71
CA VAL A 188 1.56 -6.23 -18.01
C VAL A 188 2.62 -6.57 -16.96
N SER A 189 3.55 -7.45 -17.30
CA SER A 189 4.77 -7.65 -16.52
C SER A 189 5.73 -6.49 -16.80
N ALA A 190 5.87 -5.58 -15.83
CA ALA A 190 6.91 -4.55 -15.86
C ALA A 190 8.14 -5.05 -15.10
N THR A 191 9.15 -5.49 -15.85
CA THR A 191 10.51 -5.72 -15.36
C THR A 191 11.22 -4.39 -15.18
N GLU A 192 11.58 -4.01 -13.95
CA GLU A 192 12.44 -2.85 -13.69
C GLU A 192 13.91 -3.23 -13.87
N GLY A 193 14.49 -2.80 -14.98
CA GLY A 193 15.93 -2.66 -15.16
C GLY A 193 16.35 -1.24 -14.81
N SER A 194 17.35 -1.10 -13.95
CA SER A 194 17.99 0.18 -13.65
C SER A 194 18.54 0.82 -14.94
N ALA A 195 18.09 2.03 -15.27
CA ALA A 195 18.73 2.89 -16.24
C ALA A 195 18.81 4.32 -15.70
N SER A 196 20.02 4.85 -15.76
CA SER A 196 20.48 6.13 -15.23
C SER A 196 19.69 7.33 -15.77
N ALA A 197 19.42 8.28 -14.87
CA ALA A 197 18.84 9.57 -15.22
C ALA A 197 19.82 10.41 -16.05
N ALA A 198 19.42 10.75 -17.28
CA ALA A 198 19.96 11.88 -18.02
C ALA A 198 18.87 12.96 -18.10
N SER A 199 19.25 14.16 -17.69
CA SER A 199 18.45 15.39 -17.64
C SER A 199 17.95 15.82 -19.02
N THR A 200 16.68 16.22 -19.14
CA THR A 200 16.32 17.21 -20.18
C THR A 200 15.18 18.13 -19.73
N THR A 201 15.59 19.40 -19.71
CA THR A 201 14.95 20.71 -19.68
C THR A 201 13.50 20.81 -20.18
N VAL A 202 12.67 21.51 -19.40
CA VAL A 202 11.35 22.02 -19.73
C VAL A 202 11.47 23.21 -20.70
N ASN A 203 10.61 23.28 -21.73
CA ASN A 203 10.16 24.56 -22.27
C ASN A 203 8.70 24.50 -22.78
N PRO A 204 7.90 25.58 -22.66
CA PRO A 204 6.47 25.58 -22.96
C PRO A 204 6.15 26.29 -24.29
N SER A 205 5.36 25.69 -25.17
CA SER A 205 4.67 26.39 -26.27
C SER A 205 3.53 25.51 -26.80
N GLY A 206 2.33 26.08 -26.95
CA GLY A 206 1.12 25.33 -27.29
C GLY A 206 0.96 24.97 -28.78
N ALA A 207 0.22 23.90 -29.02
CA ALA A 207 -0.81 23.76 -30.04
C ALA A 207 -1.48 22.39 -29.88
N ALA A 208 -2.81 22.37 -29.78
CA ALA A 208 -3.58 21.13 -29.77
C ALA A 208 -3.63 20.55 -31.19
N SER A 209 -3.00 19.40 -31.40
CA SER A 209 -3.21 18.57 -32.59
C SER A 209 -3.73 17.19 -32.16
N SER A 210 -4.96 16.92 -32.58
CA SER A 210 -5.62 15.62 -32.47
C SER A 210 -4.86 14.60 -33.33
N GLY A 211 -4.00 13.80 -32.70
CA GLY A 211 -3.31 12.69 -33.33
C GLY A 211 -4.04 11.38 -33.07
N SER A 212 -4.56 10.75 -34.12
CA SER A 212 -5.11 9.40 -34.11
C SER A 212 -4.10 8.42 -33.50
N TYR A 213 -4.47 7.77 -32.40
CA TYR A 213 -3.67 6.71 -31.79
C TYR A 213 -3.77 5.44 -32.66
N ASN A 214 -2.83 5.30 -33.60
CA ASN A 214 -2.58 4.00 -34.21
C ASN A 214 -1.94 3.09 -33.16
N TYR A 215 -2.69 2.07 -32.74
CA TYR A 215 -2.22 0.99 -31.89
C TYR A 215 -1.19 0.17 -32.67
N TYR A 216 0.10 0.33 -32.34
CA TYR A 216 1.14 -0.61 -32.75
C TYR A 216 1.20 -1.73 -31.70
N PRO A 217 1.05 -3.01 -32.09
CA PRO A 217 1.34 -4.11 -31.18
C PRO A 217 2.83 -4.07 -30.81
N PRO A 218 3.21 -4.43 -29.57
CA PRO A 218 4.60 -4.44 -29.16
C PRO A 218 5.38 -5.47 -29.98
N PHE A 219 6.59 -5.09 -30.40
CA PHE A 219 7.54 -5.95 -31.09
C PHE A 219 7.74 -7.26 -30.31
N GLU A 220 7.40 -8.37 -30.95
CA GLU A 220 7.65 -9.73 -30.48
C GLU A 220 9.15 -10.02 -30.56
N ASN A 221 9.87 -9.72 -29.48
CA ASN A 221 11.29 -10.02 -29.37
C ASN A 221 11.48 -11.51 -29.04
N GLN A 222 12.06 -12.24 -30.00
CA GLN A 222 12.75 -13.53 -29.89
C GLN A 222 12.09 -14.58 -28.97
N THR A 223 11.52 -15.59 -29.61
CA THR A 223 11.06 -16.86 -29.03
C THR A 223 12.21 -17.58 -28.30
N SER A 224 12.46 -17.16 -27.07
CA SER A 224 13.32 -17.85 -26.14
C SER A 224 12.60 -19.12 -25.68
N SER A 225 13.24 -20.27 -25.89
CA SER A 225 12.67 -21.60 -25.58
C SER A 225 12.49 -21.89 -24.08
N LEU A 226 12.84 -20.93 -23.22
CA LEU A 226 12.77 -21.05 -21.78
C LEU A 226 11.45 -20.46 -21.28
N SER A 227 10.74 -21.20 -20.42
CA SER A 227 9.57 -20.71 -19.67
C SER A 227 9.87 -19.34 -19.02
N PRO A 228 8.91 -18.39 -19.01
CA PRO A 228 9.11 -17.04 -18.47
C PRO A 228 9.67 -17.05 -17.04
N ARG A 229 9.27 -18.04 -16.23
CA ARG A 229 9.82 -18.27 -14.87
C ARG A 229 11.33 -18.53 -14.87
N ASN A 230 11.82 -19.37 -15.77
CA ASN A 230 13.24 -19.68 -15.84
C ASN A 230 14.06 -18.46 -16.29
N GLN A 231 13.46 -17.58 -17.10
CA GLN A 231 14.09 -16.32 -17.51
C GLN A 231 14.22 -15.36 -16.33
N GLU A 232 13.18 -15.21 -15.51
CA GLU A 232 13.24 -14.39 -14.28
C GLU A 232 14.25 -14.93 -13.27
N ARG A 233 14.31 -16.25 -13.10
CA ARG A 233 15.31 -16.93 -12.23
C ARG A 233 16.73 -16.67 -12.73
N LEU A 234 16.97 -16.81 -14.03
CA LEU A 234 18.27 -16.53 -14.63
C LEU A 234 18.66 -15.06 -14.54
N ALA A 235 17.72 -14.14 -14.76
CA ALA A 235 17.96 -12.71 -14.60
C ALA A 235 18.33 -12.34 -13.15
N THR A 236 17.66 -12.96 -12.18
CA THR A 236 17.95 -12.78 -10.75
C THR A 236 19.31 -13.38 -10.36
N ALA A 237 19.63 -14.57 -10.87
CA ALA A 237 20.95 -15.19 -10.64
C ALA A 237 22.07 -14.34 -11.27
N LYS A 238 21.86 -13.84 -12.49
CA LYS A 238 22.79 -12.94 -13.17
C LYS A 238 23.02 -11.66 -12.37
N SER A 239 21.96 -11.00 -11.88
CA SER A 239 22.11 -9.78 -11.09
C SER A 239 22.81 -10.05 -9.75
N ALA A 240 22.52 -11.17 -9.08
CA ALA A 240 23.19 -11.57 -7.84
C ALA A 240 24.70 -11.80 -8.05
N ILE A 241 25.08 -12.50 -9.12
CA ILE A 241 26.50 -12.70 -9.48
C ILE A 241 27.17 -11.35 -9.78
N LEU A 242 26.51 -10.46 -10.52
CA LEU A 242 27.04 -9.14 -10.81
C LEU A 242 27.26 -8.31 -9.54
N ILE A 243 26.30 -8.32 -8.61
CA ILE A 243 26.45 -7.64 -7.31
C ILE A 243 27.61 -8.23 -6.52
N TYR A 244 27.72 -9.56 -6.43
CA TYR A 244 28.80 -10.25 -5.72
C TYR A 244 30.17 -9.88 -6.29
N CYS A 245 30.34 -9.98 -7.62
CA CYS A 245 31.59 -9.63 -8.30
C CYS A 245 31.92 -8.14 -8.15
N ALA A 246 30.93 -7.25 -8.25
CA ALA A 246 31.11 -5.81 -8.06
C ALA A 246 31.56 -5.48 -6.64
N LEU A 247 30.94 -6.08 -5.62
CA LEU A 247 31.34 -5.88 -4.23
C LEU A 247 32.76 -6.37 -3.96
N LEU A 248 33.18 -7.51 -4.52
CA LEU A 248 34.56 -7.99 -4.39
C LEU A 248 35.57 -6.97 -4.95
N GLY A 249 35.29 -6.41 -6.12
CA GLY A 249 36.14 -5.38 -6.73
C GLY A 249 36.13 -4.04 -5.99
N LEU A 250 34.98 -3.63 -5.46
CA LEU A 250 34.82 -2.35 -4.76
C LEU A 250 35.25 -2.39 -3.28
N SER A 251 35.36 -3.57 -2.67
CA SER A 251 35.66 -3.72 -1.23
C SER A 251 36.95 -3.02 -0.78
N PRO A 252 38.07 -3.06 -1.52
CA PRO A 252 39.27 -2.30 -1.16
C PRO A 252 39.05 -0.79 -1.18
N ILE A 253 38.25 -0.30 -2.13
CA ILE A 253 37.91 1.12 -2.26
C ILE A 253 37.04 1.55 -1.08
N LEU A 254 36.00 0.76 -0.76
CA LEU A 254 35.12 0.99 0.39
C LEU A 254 35.92 1.01 1.70
N LYS A 255 36.91 0.12 1.87
CA LYS A 255 37.81 0.13 3.02
C LYS A 255 38.56 1.46 3.16
N SER A 256 39.04 2.03 2.05
CA SER A 256 39.80 3.28 2.08
C SER A 256 38.94 4.55 2.23
N LEU A 257 37.62 4.45 2.04
CA LEU A 257 36.73 5.60 1.84
C LEU A 257 36.74 6.62 2.99
N THR A 258 36.74 6.15 4.24
CA THR A 258 36.57 7.02 5.42
C THR A 258 37.76 6.94 6.39
N VAL A 259 38.96 6.67 5.86
CA VAL A 259 40.19 6.59 6.66
C VAL A 259 40.57 7.96 7.23
N SER A 260 40.35 9.04 6.46
CA SER A 260 40.62 10.42 6.87
C SER A 260 39.59 10.99 7.85
N THR A 261 38.47 10.30 8.07
CA THR A 261 37.40 10.75 8.97
C THR A 261 37.61 10.17 10.38
N SER A 262 37.36 10.99 11.41
CA SER A 262 37.47 10.56 12.81
C SER A 262 36.43 9.48 13.18
N PRO A 263 36.75 8.55 14.09
CA PRO A 263 35.83 7.49 14.51
C PRO A 263 34.52 8.01 15.09
N ASP A 264 34.57 9.07 15.90
CA ASP A 264 33.38 9.61 16.58
C ASP A 264 32.38 10.20 15.59
N SER A 265 32.88 10.90 14.56
CA SER A 265 32.05 11.42 13.47
C SER A 265 31.39 10.28 12.67
N ILE A 266 32.09 9.15 12.49
CA ILE A 266 31.54 7.98 11.78
C ILE A 266 30.39 7.35 12.57
N TRP A 267 30.55 7.19 13.89
CA TRP A 267 29.47 6.72 14.75
C TRP A 267 28.28 7.70 14.76
N ALA A 268 28.54 9.01 14.79
CA ALA A 268 27.47 10.02 14.73
C ALA A 268 26.73 9.99 13.39
N MET A 269 27.44 10.01 12.27
CA MET A 269 26.85 10.00 10.92
C MET A 269 26.07 8.72 10.66
N SER A 270 26.63 7.55 11.01
CA SER A 270 25.92 6.27 10.87
C SER A 270 24.67 6.20 11.74
N THR A 271 24.71 6.72 12.98
CA THR A 271 23.53 6.79 13.85
C THR A 271 22.43 7.64 13.23
N TRP A 272 22.75 8.84 12.72
CA TRP A 272 21.78 9.70 12.05
C TRP A 272 21.23 9.09 10.76
N LEU A 273 22.06 8.41 9.97
CA LEU A 273 21.62 7.72 8.77
C LEU A 273 20.68 6.53 9.07
N LEU A 274 20.95 5.78 10.15
CA LEU A 274 20.05 4.71 10.62
C LEU A 274 18.74 5.28 11.17
N ILE A 275 18.78 6.43 11.85
CA ILE A 275 17.58 7.16 12.28
C ILE A 275 16.74 7.58 11.06
N ILE A 276 17.37 8.20 10.05
CA ILE A 276 16.71 8.57 8.80
C ILE A 276 16.11 7.33 8.14
N ASN A 277 16.85 6.22 8.07
CA ASN A 277 16.34 4.96 7.55
C ASN A 277 15.06 4.51 8.27
N ILE A 278 15.04 4.50 9.60
CA ILE A 278 13.88 4.06 10.39
C ILE A 278 12.67 4.98 10.18
N PHE A 279 12.85 6.31 10.18
CA PHE A 279 11.73 7.26 10.07
C PHE A 279 11.19 7.43 8.65
N THR A 280 12.04 7.26 7.63
CA THR A 280 11.66 7.42 6.22
C THR A 280 11.25 6.11 5.56
N PHE A 281 11.28 5.00 6.29
CA PHE A 281 10.82 3.71 5.79
C PHE A 281 9.29 3.70 5.64
N ASP A 282 8.81 3.21 4.50
CA ASP A 282 7.38 3.07 4.25
C ASP A 282 6.84 1.79 4.91
N TYR A 283 6.20 1.97 6.07
CA TYR A 283 5.54 0.89 6.80
C TYR A 283 4.11 0.59 6.30
N GLY A 284 3.56 1.44 5.42
CA GLY A 284 2.13 1.46 5.06
C GLY A 284 1.76 0.80 3.73
N ALA A 285 2.71 0.35 2.94
CA ALA A 285 2.43 -0.11 1.57
C ALA A 285 1.90 -1.56 1.51
N GLY A 286 0.60 -1.71 1.26
CA GLY A 286 0.06 -2.90 0.59
C GLY A 286 0.67 -3.10 -0.80
N VAL A 287 0.46 -4.27 -1.40
CA VAL A 287 1.13 -4.75 -2.65
C VAL A 287 1.13 -3.73 -3.81
N GLU A 288 0.19 -2.79 -3.85
CA GLU A 288 -0.07 -1.91 -5.00
C GLU A 288 0.50 -0.48 -4.93
N ALA A 289 1.11 -0.06 -3.81
CA ALA A 289 1.69 1.29 -3.75
C ALA A 289 3.07 1.32 -4.45
N LYS A 290 3.16 2.09 -5.55
CA LYS A 290 4.42 2.40 -6.26
C LYS A 290 5.41 3.03 -5.27
N PHE A 291 6.56 2.38 -5.11
CA PHE A 291 7.62 2.74 -4.18
C PHE A 291 8.36 4.03 -4.57
N PRO A 292 8.50 4.98 -3.63
CA PRO A 292 9.69 5.80 -3.51
C PRO A 292 10.49 5.36 -2.28
N ALA A 293 10.87 4.07 -2.19
CA ALA A 293 11.68 3.55 -1.08
C ALA A 293 13.16 3.94 -1.15
N SER A 294 13.56 4.82 -2.09
CA SER A 294 14.96 5.13 -2.33
C SER A 294 15.64 5.81 -1.14
N LEU A 295 14.95 6.70 -0.41
CA LEU A 295 15.60 7.46 0.66
C LEU A 295 16.03 6.56 1.83
N SER A 296 15.13 5.72 2.33
CA SER A 296 15.38 4.87 3.49
C SER A 296 16.44 3.80 3.21
N THR A 297 16.36 3.12 2.06
CA THR A 297 17.34 2.10 1.68
C THR A 297 18.70 2.73 1.36
N ASN A 298 18.74 3.86 0.66
CA ASN A 298 20.00 4.59 0.42
C ASN A 298 20.64 5.04 1.73
N ALA A 299 19.86 5.56 2.69
CA ALA A 299 20.38 5.95 4.00
C ALA A 299 20.99 4.77 4.76
N ALA A 300 20.33 3.61 4.77
CA ALA A 300 20.87 2.40 5.40
C ALA A 300 22.11 1.86 4.70
N LEU A 301 22.14 1.84 3.37
CA LEU A 301 23.32 1.42 2.61
C LEU A 301 24.49 2.39 2.85
N MET A 302 24.26 3.70 2.91
CA MET A 302 25.28 4.69 3.25
C MET A 302 25.78 4.54 4.70
N ALA A 303 24.89 4.28 5.66
CA ALA A 303 25.30 4.01 7.04
C ALA A 303 26.20 2.78 7.10
N SER A 304 25.82 1.74 6.36
CA SER A 304 26.52 0.46 6.34
C SER A 304 27.87 0.55 5.64
N THR A 305 28.00 1.30 4.55
CA THR A 305 29.29 1.50 3.87
C THR A 305 30.29 2.29 4.73
N VAL A 306 29.82 3.32 5.42
CA VAL A 306 30.65 4.15 6.33
C VAL A 306 31.05 3.39 7.60
N LEU A 307 30.24 2.43 8.07
CA LEU A 307 30.63 1.52 9.14
C LEU A 307 31.60 0.44 8.65
N ALA A 308 31.31 -0.16 7.49
CA ALA A 308 32.13 -1.22 6.89
C ALA A 308 33.56 -0.76 6.62
N SER A 309 33.75 0.48 6.14
CA SER A 309 35.06 1.07 5.86
C SER A 309 36.01 1.13 7.07
N ARG A 310 35.49 0.97 8.30
CA ARG A 310 36.29 0.96 9.54
C ARG A 310 36.78 -0.41 9.98
N LEU A 311 36.46 -1.45 9.22
CA LEU A 311 36.94 -2.81 9.47
C LEU A 311 38.38 -2.98 8.97
N GLN A 312 39.14 -3.86 9.62
CA GLN A 312 40.59 -3.96 9.42
C GLN A 312 40.91 -4.72 8.13
N TYR A 313 40.11 -5.72 7.79
CA TYR A 313 40.36 -6.57 6.63
C TYR A 313 39.29 -6.37 5.54
N THR A 314 39.69 -6.52 4.28
CA THR A 314 38.82 -6.30 3.11
C THR A 314 37.69 -7.33 3.00
N ASN A 315 37.91 -8.56 3.48
CA ASN A 315 36.88 -9.59 3.60
C ASN A 315 35.80 -9.22 4.63
N GLU A 316 36.14 -8.47 5.69
CA GLU A 316 35.17 -7.96 6.66
C GLU A 316 34.27 -6.88 6.03
N VAL A 317 34.87 -5.96 5.26
CA VAL A 317 34.14 -4.92 4.51
C VAL A 317 33.19 -5.56 3.50
N PHE A 318 33.70 -6.51 2.72
CA PHE A 318 32.91 -7.28 1.75
C PHE A 318 31.73 -7.97 2.43
N SER A 319 31.99 -8.71 3.50
CA SER A 319 30.97 -9.47 4.23
C SER A 319 29.89 -8.56 4.83
N LEU A 320 30.27 -7.44 5.44
CA LEU A 320 29.29 -6.53 6.06
C LEU A 320 28.46 -5.79 5.01
N THR A 321 29.07 -5.41 3.89
CA THR A 321 28.37 -4.71 2.80
C THR A 321 27.38 -5.63 2.08
N LEU A 322 27.76 -6.88 1.82
CA LEU A 322 26.83 -7.88 1.28
C LEU A 322 25.69 -8.15 2.26
N PHE A 323 26.00 -8.35 3.55
CA PHE A 323 24.99 -8.53 4.60
C PHE A 323 24.03 -7.33 4.72
N SER A 324 24.54 -6.10 4.58
CA SER A 324 23.70 -4.89 4.55
C SER A 324 22.69 -4.91 3.40
N ILE A 325 23.09 -5.34 2.20
CA ILE A 325 22.18 -5.43 1.05
C ILE A 325 21.10 -6.49 1.31
N GLU A 326 21.45 -7.60 1.95
CA GLU A 326 20.49 -8.64 2.33
C GLU A 326 19.49 -8.13 3.38
N VAL A 327 19.96 -7.44 4.43
CA VAL A 327 19.13 -6.95 5.53
C VAL A 327 18.27 -5.73 5.16
N PHE A 328 18.80 -4.79 4.39
CA PHE A 328 18.08 -3.53 4.07
C PHE A 328 17.47 -3.51 2.67
N GLY A 329 17.93 -4.37 1.75
CA GLY A 329 17.39 -4.48 0.40
C GLY A 329 16.43 -5.67 0.25
N LEU A 330 16.91 -6.89 0.53
CA LEU A 330 16.18 -8.11 0.22
C LEU A 330 15.17 -8.50 1.30
N PHE A 331 15.54 -8.39 2.57
CA PHE A 331 14.68 -8.76 3.70
C PHE A 331 13.36 -7.96 3.73
N PRO A 332 13.34 -6.63 3.45
CA PRO A 332 12.10 -5.86 3.32
C PRO A 332 11.16 -6.33 2.20
N VAL A 333 11.71 -6.84 1.11
CA VAL A 333 10.92 -7.40 0.01
C VAL A 333 10.36 -8.77 0.42
N PHE A 334 11.19 -9.63 1.00
CA PHE A 334 10.80 -10.98 1.44
C PHE A 334 9.66 -10.94 2.47
N ARG A 335 9.81 -10.15 3.53
CA ARG A 335 8.79 -10.01 4.59
C ARG A 335 7.41 -9.60 4.06
N ARG A 336 7.35 -8.74 3.02
CA ARG A 336 6.10 -8.31 2.41
C ARG A 336 5.42 -9.50 1.74
N HIS A 337 6.16 -10.28 0.96
CA HIS A 337 5.65 -11.51 0.36
C HIS A 337 5.21 -12.52 1.43
N CYS A 338 6.00 -12.72 2.49
CA CYS A 338 5.62 -13.62 3.59
C CYS A 338 4.31 -13.22 4.25
N ARG A 339 4.12 -11.93 4.53
CA ARG A 339 2.89 -11.42 5.15
C ARG A 339 1.67 -11.64 4.27
N HIS A 340 1.80 -11.49 2.96
CA HIS A 340 0.71 -11.73 2.01
C HIS A 340 0.39 -13.22 1.86
N ALA A 341 1.41 -14.08 1.82
CA ALA A 341 1.22 -15.50 1.62
C ALA A 341 0.76 -16.23 2.90
N SER A 342 1.35 -15.91 4.05
CA SER A 342 1.07 -16.62 5.31
C SER A 342 1.17 -15.72 6.54
N TRP A 343 0.06 -15.62 7.27
CA TRP A 343 0.04 -14.88 8.54
C TRP A 343 0.92 -15.53 9.61
N THR A 344 0.90 -16.86 9.70
CA THR A 344 1.73 -17.63 10.64
C THR A 344 3.22 -17.47 10.36
N GLY A 345 3.63 -17.51 9.09
CA GLY A 345 5.02 -17.27 8.69
C GLY A 345 5.51 -15.88 9.07
N HIS A 346 4.67 -14.86 8.91
CA HIS A 346 4.97 -13.49 9.36
C HIS A 346 5.16 -13.39 10.88
N LEU A 347 4.33 -14.07 11.66
CA LEU A 347 4.48 -14.10 13.13
C LEU A 347 5.76 -14.83 13.56
N ILE A 348 6.07 -15.98 12.94
CA ILE A 348 7.31 -16.71 13.21
C ILE A 348 8.52 -15.85 12.85
N LEU A 349 8.50 -15.18 11.69
CA LEU A 349 9.57 -14.28 11.27
C LEU A 349 9.75 -13.14 12.28
N THR A 350 8.66 -12.55 12.75
CA THR A 350 8.69 -11.52 13.80
C THR A 350 9.33 -12.04 15.08
N ALA A 351 8.92 -13.22 15.55
CA ALA A 351 9.48 -13.83 16.74
C ALA A 351 10.99 -14.07 16.58
N LEU A 352 11.43 -14.64 15.45
CA LEU A 352 12.84 -14.87 15.17
C LEU A 352 13.65 -13.57 15.13
N THR A 353 13.13 -12.52 14.47
CA THR A 353 13.80 -11.21 14.43
C THR A 353 13.91 -10.57 15.82
N VAL A 354 12.86 -10.64 16.64
CA VAL A 354 12.87 -10.07 18.00
C VAL A 354 13.80 -10.84 18.92
N LEU A 355 13.74 -12.17 18.91
CA LEU A 355 14.62 -13.02 19.70
C LEU A 355 16.10 -12.85 19.28
N GLY A 356 16.35 -12.78 17.97
CA GLY A 356 17.68 -12.52 17.41
C GLY A 356 18.23 -11.14 17.78
N ALA A 357 17.41 -10.10 17.70
CA ALA A 357 17.78 -8.74 18.09
C ALA A 357 18.06 -8.63 19.60
N GLY A 358 17.17 -9.15 20.44
CA GLY A 358 17.33 -9.13 21.89
C GLY A 358 18.52 -9.96 22.37
N GLY A 359 18.69 -11.17 21.82
CA GLY A 359 19.82 -12.04 22.11
C GLY A 359 21.15 -11.43 21.63
N GLY A 360 21.20 -10.93 20.39
CA GLY A 360 22.38 -10.29 19.82
C GLY A 360 22.82 -9.04 20.61
N LEU A 361 21.85 -8.20 21.00
CA LEU A 361 22.13 -7.01 21.80
C LEU A 361 22.69 -7.38 23.18
N CYS A 362 22.11 -8.37 23.85
CA CYS A 362 22.62 -8.79 25.17
C CYS A 362 24.02 -9.42 25.07
N VAL A 363 24.28 -10.23 24.04
CA VAL A 363 25.61 -10.83 23.79
C VAL A 363 26.67 -9.76 23.54
N THR A 364 26.34 -8.71 22.78
CA THR A 364 27.29 -7.62 22.50
C THR A 364 27.62 -6.80 23.74
N ILE A 365 26.63 -6.51 24.59
CA ILE A 365 26.81 -5.74 25.84
C ILE A 365 27.56 -6.54 26.91
N THR A 366 27.20 -7.80 27.13
CA THR A 366 27.67 -8.60 28.28
C THR A 366 29.03 -9.27 28.10
N GLY A 367 29.61 -9.21 26.89
CA GLY A 367 30.96 -9.74 26.67
C GLY A 367 31.04 -11.09 25.96
N GLY A 368 29.90 -11.69 25.60
CA GLY A 368 29.85 -12.97 24.88
C GLY A 368 29.49 -14.16 25.78
N GLY A 369 28.42 -14.88 25.42
CA GLY A 369 28.01 -16.10 26.11
C GLY A 369 26.61 -16.54 25.72
N TRP A 370 26.41 -17.85 25.56
CA TRP A 370 25.11 -18.41 25.14
C TRP A 370 24.01 -18.10 26.17
N LYS A 371 24.33 -18.13 27.47
CA LYS A 371 23.38 -17.77 28.55
C LYS A 371 22.92 -16.33 28.46
N ALA A 372 23.83 -15.40 28.15
CA ALA A 372 23.48 -14.00 27.92
C ALA A 372 22.61 -13.84 26.67
N GLY A 373 22.89 -14.59 25.61
CA GLY A 373 22.03 -14.63 24.42
C GLY A 373 20.61 -15.10 24.72
N VAL A 374 20.46 -16.20 25.47
CA VAL A 374 19.14 -16.72 25.86
C VAL A 374 18.42 -15.73 26.78
N GLY A 375 19.11 -15.18 27.79
CA GLY A 375 18.54 -14.17 28.68
C GLY A 375 18.10 -12.91 27.94
N GLY A 376 18.92 -12.44 26.99
CA GLY A 376 18.62 -11.31 26.12
C GLY A 376 17.46 -11.55 25.18
N ALA A 377 17.32 -12.76 24.63
CA ALA A 377 16.20 -13.11 23.77
C ALA A 377 14.88 -13.09 24.55
N ILE A 378 14.86 -13.65 25.76
CA ILE A 378 13.68 -13.64 26.64
C ILE A 378 13.33 -12.21 27.07
N LEU A 379 14.32 -11.46 27.58
CA LEU A 379 14.10 -10.08 28.05
C LEU A 379 13.68 -9.16 26.90
N GLY A 380 14.36 -9.26 25.75
CA GLY A 380 14.02 -8.49 24.54
C GLY A 380 12.64 -8.85 24.01
N GLY A 381 12.26 -10.13 24.03
CA GLY A 381 10.91 -10.59 23.70
C GLY A 381 9.85 -9.97 24.61
N ILE A 382 10.03 -10.05 25.93
CA ILE A 382 9.11 -9.46 26.92
C ILE A 382 9.00 -7.94 26.71
N LEU A 383 10.13 -7.25 26.60
CA LEU A 383 10.17 -5.80 26.41
C LEU A 383 9.44 -5.38 25.13
N THR A 384 9.65 -6.12 24.03
CA THR A 384 9.01 -5.82 22.74
C THR A 384 7.51 -6.07 22.80
N CYS A 385 7.06 -7.17 23.43
CA CYS A 385 5.64 -7.43 23.65
C CYS A 385 4.98 -6.33 24.49
N LEU A 386 5.64 -5.90 25.57
CA LEU A 386 5.16 -4.79 26.40
C LEU A 386 5.13 -3.49 25.60
N ALA A 387 6.17 -3.17 24.82
CA ALA A 387 6.22 -1.96 24.01
C ALA A 387 5.10 -1.94 22.95
N MET A 388 4.87 -3.04 22.23
CA MET A 388 3.77 -3.14 21.26
C MET A 388 2.40 -3.01 21.94
N GLY A 389 2.23 -3.63 23.11
CA GLY A 389 0.98 -3.55 23.88
C GLY A 389 0.71 -2.14 24.42
N ILE A 390 1.71 -1.50 25.03
CA ILE A 390 1.62 -0.14 25.59
C ILE A 390 1.38 0.87 24.48
N THR A 391 2.10 0.79 23.36
CA THR A 391 1.92 1.71 22.23
C THR A 391 0.55 1.56 21.59
N SER A 392 0.07 0.33 21.40
CA SER A 392 -1.27 0.07 20.86
C SER A 392 -2.37 0.56 21.81
N TRP A 393 -2.23 0.33 23.11
CA TRP A 393 -3.15 0.85 24.12
C TRP A 393 -3.15 2.39 24.16
N TRP A 394 -1.96 3.00 24.05
CA TRP A 394 -1.83 4.45 24.01
C TRP A 394 -2.49 5.06 22.77
N LEU A 395 -2.31 4.46 21.60
CA LEU A 395 -2.96 4.89 20.35
C LEU A 395 -4.49 4.82 20.43
N ILE A 396 -5.04 3.77 21.05
CA ILE A 396 -6.48 3.67 21.31
C ILE A 396 -6.93 4.80 22.24
N GLY A 397 -6.17 5.06 23.31
CA GLY A 397 -6.42 6.19 24.22
C GLY A 397 -6.38 7.55 23.52
N LEU A 398 -5.51 7.72 22.53
CA LEU A 398 -5.42 8.95 21.73
C LEU A 398 -6.63 9.16 20.80
N GLN A 399 -7.38 8.12 20.45
CA GLN A 399 -8.58 8.27 19.61
C GLN A 399 -9.63 9.20 20.22
N ARG A 400 -9.71 9.27 21.56
CA ARG A 400 -10.64 10.16 22.27
C ARG A 400 -10.36 11.65 22.04
N TYR A 401 -9.14 11.99 21.63
CA TYR A 401 -8.73 13.37 21.33
C TYR A 401 -8.84 13.70 19.84
N LYS A 402 -9.20 12.74 18.97
CA LYS A 402 -9.37 13.00 17.54
C LYS A 402 -10.58 13.89 17.30
N ASN A 403 -10.35 15.05 16.70
CA ASN A 403 -11.37 16.05 16.39
C ASN A 403 -11.25 16.49 14.92
N GLU A 404 -11.89 15.74 14.03
CA GLU A 404 -12.00 16.07 12.62
C GLU A 404 -13.41 16.62 12.38
N ILE A 405 -13.50 17.90 11.99
CA ILE A 405 -14.76 18.56 11.66
C ILE A 405 -14.89 18.55 10.14
N HIS A 406 -15.94 17.88 9.66
CA HIS A 406 -16.36 17.96 8.28
C HIS A 406 -17.51 18.93 8.17
N GLY A 407 -17.52 19.68 7.08
CA GLY A 407 -18.58 20.62 6.81
C GLY A 407 -18.83 20.79 5.32
N PRO A 408 -19.78 21.65 4.95
CA PRO A 408 -20.10 21.89 3.55
C PRO A 408 -18.95 22.57 2.77
N TRP A 409 -17.89 23.07 3.38
CA TRP A 409 -16.71 23.56 2.66
C TRP A 409 -15.78 22.43 2.18
N ASP A 410 -15.96 21.19 2.65
CA ASP A 410 -15.12 20.08 2.21
C ASP A 410 -15.39 19.71 0.74
N PRO A 411 -14.33 19.44 -0.05
CA PRO A 411 -14.48 18.96 -1.41
C PRO A 411 -15.34 17.69 -1.45
N ALA A 412 -16.36 17.68 -2.31
CA ALA A 412 -17.15 16.49 -2.55
C ALA A 412 -16.24 15.38 -3.07
N ARG A 413 -16.09 14.29 -2.31
CA ARG A 413 -15.33 13.14 -2.78
C ARG A 413 -16.21 12.37 -3.76
N PRO A 414 -15.75 12.13 -5.01
CA PRO A 414 -16.54 11.37 -5.96
C PRO A 414 -16.75 9.96 -5.40
N ILE A 415 -18.01 9.57 -5.26
CA ILE A 415 -18.37 8.18 -4.98
C ILE A 415 -18.16 7.45 -6.30
N ILE A 416 -16.97 6.88 -6.47
CA ILE A 416 -16.69 5.97 -7.59
C ILE A 416 -17.47 4.70 -7.28
N ARG A 417 -18.75 4.66 -7.66
CA ARG A 417 -19.49 3.42 -7.77
C ARG A 417 -18.79 2.65 -8.89
N ARG A 418 -18.03 1.62 -8.53
CA ARG A 418 -17.37 0.72 -9.49
C ARG A 418 -18.38 -0.19 -10.21
N HIS A 419 -19.59 0.27 -10.51
CA HIS A 419 -20.63 -0.52 -11.18
C HIS A 419 -21.74 0.46 -11.61
N TRP A 420 -21.91 0.64 -12.91
CA TRP A 420 -23.21 0.90 -13.52
C TRP A 420 -23.61 -0.47 -14.08
N ASP A 421 -24.58 -1.12 -13.43
CA ASP A 421 -25.31 -2.25 -14.01
C ASP A 421 -26.26 -1.73 -15.10
#